data_AF-A0A8X6HG16-F1
#
_entry.id   AF-A0A8X6HG16-F1
#
_cell.length_a   1.000
_cell.length_b   1.000
_cell.length_c   1.000
_cell.angle_alpha   90.00
_cell.angle_beta   90.00
_cell.angle_gamma   90.00
#
_symmetry.space_group_name_H-M   'P 1'
#
loop_
_entity.id
_entity.type
_entity.pdbx_description
1 polymer ?
#
loop_
_entity_poly.entity_id
_entity_poly.type
_entity_poly.pdbx_seq_one_letter_code
_entity_poly.pdbx_strand_id
1 'polypeptide(L)' 'MLSNCHEAKYAKVKRTVKDGSKEEEFDCPLQSNSTTKSWGGVDLAGKMANVYGLDRKYCKWWKKYFFAY' A
#
# COMPACT_ATOMS: atom_id res chain seq x y z
N MET A 1 -2.25 10.83 -9.48
CA MET A 1 -0.87 10.47 -9.07
C MET A 1 0.09 11.22 -9.97
N LEU A 2 1.07 11.92 -9.41
CA LEU A 2 2.16 12.47 -10.22
C LEU A 2 3.20 11.36 -10.45
N SER A 3 3.53 11.05 -11.70
CA SER A 3 4.79 10.39 -12.04
C SER A 3 5.65 11.35 -12.83
N ASN A 4 6.96 11.31 -12.59
CA ASN A 4 7.92 11.96 -13.47
C ASN A 4 8.36 11.05 -14.64
N CYS A 5 7.96 9.78 -14.65
CA CYS A 5 8.51 8.78 -15.59
C CYS A 5 7.45 7.97 -16.33
N HIS A 6 6.16 8.23 -16.14
CA HIS A 6 5.07 7.45 -16.75
C HIS A 6 4.12 8.37 -17.51
N GLU A 7 3.79 7.99 -18.75
CA GLU A 7 2.75 8.62 -19.56
C GLU A 7 1.36 8.36 -18.97
N ALA A 8 0.42 9.30 -19.17
CA ALA A 8 -0.97 9.20 -18.70
C ALA A 8 -1.77 8.17 -19.52
N LYS A 9 -1.50 6.89 -19.28
CA LYS A 9 -2.19 5.76 -19.91
C LYS A 9 -3.27 5.20 -18.99
N TYR A 10 -4.43 4.88 -19.56
CA TYR A 10 -5.57 4.31 -18.87
C TYR A 10 -5.80 2.87 -19.37
N ALA A 11 -6.14 1.97 -18.46
CA ALA A 11 -6.55 0.61 -18.76
C ALA A 11 -7.99 0.41 -18.31
N LYS A 12 -8.78 -0.22 -19.18
CA LYS A 12 -10.17 -0.58 -18.88
C LYS A 12 -10.18 -1.76 -17.92
N VAL A 13 -10.74 -1.56 -16.73
CA VAL A 13 -10.89 -2.60 -15.71
C VAL A 13 -12.36 -2.91 -15.57
N LYS A 14 -12.72 -4.18 -15.79
CA LYS A 14 -14.09 -4.65 -15.53
C LYS A 14 -14.32 -4.75 -14.04
N ARG A 15 -15.36 -4.10 -13.53
CA ARG A 15 -15.80 -4.21 -12.13
C ARG A 15 -17.29 -4.49 -12.07
N THR A 16 -17.68 -5.37 -11.17
CA THR A 16 -19.08 -5.64 -10.86
C THR A 16 -19.67 -4.50 -10.05
N VAL A 17 -20.77 -3.93 -10.53
CA VAL A 17 -21.53 -2.90 -9.80
C VAL A 17 -22.20 -3.52 -8.57
N LYS A 18 -22.42 -2.71 -7.52
CA LYS A 18 -23.03 -3.14 -6.25
C LYS A 18 -24.38 -3.87 -6.40
N ASP A 19 -25.09 -3.63 -7.50
CA ASP A 19 -26.39 -4.23 -7.81
C ASP A 19 -26.29 -5.59 -8.54
N GLY A 20 -25.08 -6.15 -8.66
CA GLY A 20 -24.83 -7.53 -9.13
C GLY A 20 -25.13 -7.80 -10.61
N SER A 21 -25.57 -6.79 -11.37
CA SER A 21 -26.18 -7.02 -12.69
C SER A 21 -25.28 -6.74 -13.90
N LYS A 22 -24.17 -6.00 -13.78
CA LYS A 22 -23.26 -5.74 -14.93
C LYS A 22 -21.79 -5.57 -14.54
N GLU A 23 -20.92 -6.08 -15.40
CA GLU A 23 -19.50 -5.71 -15.47
C GLU A 23 -19.38 -4.38 -16.22
N GLU A 24 -19.10 -3.28 -15.52
CA GLU A 24 -18.80 -2.00 -16.18
C GLU A 24 -17.30 -1.87 -16.43
N GLU A 25 -16.93 -1.37 -17.62
CA GLU A 25 -15.55 -1.02 -17.96
C GLU A 25 -15.21 0.33 -17.32
N PHE A 26 -14.39 0.30 -16.27
CA PHE A 26 -13.88 1.50 -15.60
C PHE A 26 -12.51 1.87 -16.16
N ASP A 27 -12.34 3.13 -16.56
CA ASP A 27 -11.04 3.65 -16.97
C ASP A 27 -10.15 3.88 -15.73
N CYS A 28 -9.25 2.92 -15.49
CA CYS A 28 -8.30 2.98 -14.39
C CYS A 28 -6.93 3.44 -14.92
N PRO A 29 -6.31 4.50 -14.38
CA PRO A 29 -4.96 4.88 -14.80
C PRO A 29 -3.98 3.74 -14.51
N LEU A 30 -3.20 3.30 -15.49
CA LEU A 30 -2.24 2.20 -15.37
C LEU A 30 -1.22 2.44 -14.26
N GLN A 31 -0.88 3.71 -14.04
CA GLN A 31 0.00 4.14 -12.96
C GLN A 31 -0.55 3.78 -11.58
N SER A 32 -1.88 3.74 -11.39
CA SER A 32 -2.45 3.36 -10.09
C SER A 32 -2.13 1.91 -9.72
N ASN A 33 -2.19 0.99 -10.68
CA ASN A 33 -1.85 -0.42 -10.42
C ASN A 33 -0.37 -0.62 -10.11
N SER A 34 0.54 0.09 -10.77
CA SER A 34 1.99 -0.03 -10.52
C SER A 34 2.41 0.63 -9.20
N THR A 35 1.81 1.76 -8.86
CA THR A 35 2.08 2.47 -7.59
C THR A 35 1.47 1.75 -6.39
N THR A 36 0.26 1.20 -6.48
CA THR A 36 -0.32 0.40 -5.39
C THR A 36 0.57 -0.80 -5.05
N LYS A 37 1.22 -1.42 -6.04
CA LYS A 37 2.19 -2.51 -5.80
C LYS A 37 3.45 -2.05 -5.07
N SER A 38 3.92 -0.83 -5.29
CA SER A 38 5.16 -0.32 -4.67
C SER A 38 4.97 0.36 -3.32
N TRP A 39 3.78 0.91 -3.05
CA TRP A 39 3.53 1.69 -1.83
C TRP A 39 3.38 0.83 -0.56
N GLY A 40 3.20 -0.49 -0.70
CA GLY A 40 2.96 -1.40 0.42
C GLY A 40 4.21 -1.82 1.22
N GLY A 41 5.43 -1.49 0.76
CA GLY A 41 6.66 -2.00 1.36
C GLY A 41 6.87 -1.59 2.83
N VAL A 42 6.63 -0.31 3.15
CA VAL A 42 6.80 0.21 4.52
C VAL A 42 5.75 -0.36 5.47
N ASP A 43 4.49 -0.45 5.02
CA ASP A 43 3.41 -1.06 5.81
C ASP A 43 3.66 -2.55 6.05
N LEU A 44 4.15 -3.28 5.04
CA LEU A 44 4.51 -4.69 5.17
C LEU A 44 5.65 -4.89 6.17
N ALA A 45 6.71 -4.08 6.08
CA ALA A 45 7.82 -4.11 7.03
C ALA A 45 7.34 -3.80 8.45
N GLY A 46 6.47 -2.81 8.63
CA GLY A 46 5.86 -2.47 9.92
C GLY A 46 5.01 -3.61 10.48
N LYS A 47 4.23 -4.30 9.64
CA LYS A 47 3.47 -5.49 10.05
C LYS A 47 4.38 -6.63 10.49
N MET A 48 5.45 -6.92 9.75
CA MET A 48 6.42 -7.95 10.15
C MET A 48 7.11 -7.58 11.47
N ALA A 49 7.52 -6.32 11.63
CA ALA A 49 8.10 -5.84 12.88
C ALA A 49 7.10 -5.92 14.05
N ASN A 50 5.80 -5.73 13.82
CA ASN A 50 4.79 -5.89 14.87
C ASN A 50 4.53 -7.36 15.23
N VAL A 51 4.61 -8.28 14.26
CA VAL A 51 4.39 -9.72 14.49
C VAL A 51 5.58 -10.35 15.22
N TYR A 52 6.81 -9.97 14.86
CA TYR A 52 8.03 -10.59 15.37
C TYR A 52 8.82 -9.73 16.37
N GLY A 53 8.47 -8.45 16.50
CA GLY A 53 9.13 -7.52 17.40
C GLY A 53 8.77 -7.76 18.86
N LEU A 54 9.79 -7.68 19.72
CA LEU A 54 9.60 -7.67 21.16
C LEU A 54 9.25 -6.25 21.60
N ASP A 55 7.96 -5.97 21.88
CA ASP A 55 7.54 -4.69 22.46
C ASP A 55 7.96 -4.61 23.93
N ARG A 56 9.22 -4.21 24.15
CA ARG A 56 9.76 -4.00 25.49
C ARG A 56 9.28 -2.65 26.01
N LYS A 57 8.48 -2.67 27.08
CA LYS A 57 8.02 -1.47 27.78
C LYS A 57 9.20 -0.77 28.46
N TYR A 58 9.70 0.29 27.84
CA TYR A 58 10.76 1.14 28.39
C TYR A 58 10.22 2.47 28.89
N CYS A 59 10.60 2.88 30.10
CA CYS A 59 10.24 4.20 30.65
C CYS A 59 10.99 5.38 30.01
N LYS A 60 11.98 5.11 29.16
CA LYS A 60 12.79 6.13 28.48
C LYS A 60 12.63 5.97 26.97
N TRP A 61 12.17 7.02 26.28
CA TRP A 61 11.84 6.99 24.85
C TRP A 61 13.02 6.58 23.95
N TRP A 62 14.24 7.00 24.29
CA TRP A 62 15.44 6.68 23.50
C TRP A 62 15.76 5.19 23.49
N LYS A 63 15.43 4.45 24.57
CA LYS A 63 15.61 2.99 24.60
C LYS A 63 14.74 2.29 23.56
N LYS A 64 13.56 2.85 23.26
CA LYS A 64 12.72 2.34 22.18
C LYS A 64 13.43 2.41 20.84
N TYR A 65 14.14 3.50 20.55
CA TYR A 65 14.90 3.64 19.29
C TYR A 65 16.06 2.64 19.18
N PHE A 66 16.83 2.44 20.26
CA PHE A 66 17.97 1.52 20.28
C PHE A 66 17.59 0.04 20.17
N PHE A 67 16.40 -0.33 20.66
CA PHE A 67 15.94 -1.72 20.67
C PHE A 67 14.74 -1.97 19.74
N ALA A 68 14.39 -1.01 18.87
CA ALA A 68 13.30 -1.15 17.89
C ALA A 68 13.69 -1.96 16.64
N TYR A 69 14.87 -2.60 16.65
CA TYR A 69 15.35 -3.46 15.58
C TYR A 69 15.55 -4.88 16.11
#